data_AF-A0A349V3A4-F1
#
_entry.id   AF-A0A349V3A4-F1
#
_cell.length_a   1.000
_cell.length_b   1.000
_cell.length_c   1.000
_cell.angle_alpha   90.00
_cell.angle_beta   90.00
_cell.angle_gamma   90.00
#
_symmetry.space_group_name_H-M   'P 1'
#
loop_
_entity.id
_entity.type
_entity.pdbx_description
1 polymer ?
#
loop_
_entity_poly.entity_id
_entity_poly.type
_entity_poly.pdbx_seq_one_letter_code
_entity_poly.pdbx_strand_id
1 'polypeptide(L)'
;MQLSGQPPQSVWLQVWPQADNRLSSASRILVPLLDKNNSALVVIDVQENFLSKLPLADREPLVARIAWIINVAKALRIPILATAEDVSHGVDMLPWLKALLPEGQTVFNKMVFSLYGQPDIRDALAALNKKDLV
;
A
#
# COMPACT_ATOMS: atom_id res chain seq x y z
N MET A 1 -32.42 -76.15 -9.57
CA MET A 1 -33.17 -74.89 -9.74
C MET A 1 -32.56 -73.85 -8.81
N GLN A 2 -32.31 -72.58 -9.12
CA GLN A 2 -32.17 -71.80 -10.34
C GLN A 2 -31.69 -70.41 -9.83
N LEU A 3 -30.46 -70.01 -10.21
CA LEU A 3 -29.91 -68.66 -10.48
C LEU A 3 -30.12 -67.55 -9.40
N SER A 4 -29.12 -67.11 -8.62
CA SER A 4 -27.92 -66.30 -8.95
C SER A 4 -28.21 -64.93 -9.61
N GLY A 5 -27.88 -63.83 -8.92
CA GLY A 5 -27.61 -62.54 -9.56
C GLY A 5 -28.09 -61.29 -8.79
N GLN A 6 -27.34 -60.85 -7.77
CA GLN A 6 -27.32 -59.43 -7.41
C GLN A 6 -26.70 -58.65 -8.58
N PRO A 7 -27.27 -57.52 -9.03
CA PRO A 7 -26.62 -56.71 -10.06
C PRO A 7 -25.38 -56.02 -9.46
N PRO A 8 -24.22 -56.05 -10.15
CA PRO A 8 -22.97 -55.49 -9.64
C PRO A 8 -23.00 -53.96 -9.63
N GLN A 9 -22.52 -53.36 -8.52
CA GLN A 9 -22.39 -51.91 -8.32
C GLN A 9 -21.26 -51.25 -9.16
N SER A 10 -20.83 -51.84 -10.27
CA SER A 10 -19.63 -51.44 -11.00
C SER A 10 -19.94 -50.95 -12.41
N VAL A 11 -20.62 -49.81 -12.55
CA VAL A 11 -20.74 -49.11 -13.86
C VAL A 11 -20.54 -47.58 -13.76
N TRP A 12 -20.05 -47.05 -12.63
CA TRP A 12 -19.86 -45.59 -12.46
C TRP A 12 -18.41 -45.12 -12.18
N LEU A 13 -17.39 -45.93 -12.49
CA LEU A 13 -15.98 -45.55 -12.24
C LEU A 13 -15.08 -45.56 -13.47
N GLN A 14 -15.59 -45.24 -14.67
CA GLN A 14 -14.75 -45.20 -15.87
C GLN A 14 -15.10 -44.11 -16.89
N VAL A 15 -15.38 -42.86 -16.49
CA VAL A 15 -15.12 -41.70 -17.38
C VAL A 15 -14.91 -40.42 -16.54
N TRP A 16 -13.72 -40.24 -15.97
CA TRP A 16 -13.24 -38.89 -15.63
C TRP A 16 -11.72 -38.89 -15.75
N PRO A 17 -11.10 -37.95 -16.46
CA PRO A 17 -9.66 -37.77 -16.39
C PRO A 17 -9.32 -37.52 -14.93
N GLN A 18 -8.39 -38.30 -14.37
CA GLN A 18 -7.72 -37.89 -13.15
C GLN A 18 -7.19 -36.49 -13.42
N ALA A 19 -7.72 -35.49 -12.70
CA ALA A 19 -7.19 -34.15 -12.77
C ALA A 19 -5.71 -34.26 -12.42
N ASP A 20 -4.86 -34.06 -13.43
CA ASP A 20 -3.43 -33.97 -13.26
C ASP A 20 -3.19 -32.92 -12.18
N ASN A 21 -2.65 -33.33 -11.04
CA ASN A 21 -2.44 -32.47 -9.89
C ASN A 21 -1.26 -31.51 -10.09
N ARG A 22 -0.99 -31.15 -11.36
CA ARG A 22 0.01 -30.19 -11.85
C ARG A 22 -0.63 -28.87 -12.26
N LEU A 23 -1.78 -28.51 -11.69
CA LEU A 23 -2.24 -27.13 -11.74
C LEU A 23 -1.38 -26.33 -10.76
N SER A 24 -0.37 -25.70 -11.37
CA SER A 24 0.37 -24.51 -10.97
C SER A 24 0.16 -24.09 -9.53
N SER A 25 1.26 -24.08 -8.77
CA SER A 25 1.41 -23.16 -7.66
C SER A 25 1.09 -21.76 -8.18
N ALA A 26 -0.18 -21.34 -8.07
CA ALA A 26 -0.53 -19.94 -8.17
C ALA A 26 0.34 -19.31 -7.11
N SER A 27 1.39 -18.62 -7.55
CA SER A 27 2.34 -17.96 -6.66
C SER A 27 1.52 -17.17 -5.68
N ARG A 28 1.41 -17.67 -4.44
CA ARG A 28 0.90 -16.85 -3.35
C ARG A 28 1.79 -15.63 -3.42
N ILE A 29 1.20 -14.48 -3.68
CA ILE A 29 1.88 -13.21 -3.44
C ILE A 29 2.06 -13.19 -1.92
N LEU A 30 3.17 -13.79 -1.47
CA LEU A 30 3.71 -13.56 -0.15
C LEU A 30 4.13 -12.10 -0.23
N VAL A 31 3.26 -11.21 0.24
CA VAL A 31 3.67 -9.86 0.58
C VAL A 31 4.69 -10.06 1.69
N PRO A 32 5.98 -9.81 1.43
CA PRO A 32 7.00 -9.97 2.44
C PRO A 32 6.65 -9.03 3.59
N LEU A 33 6.90 -9.45 4.82
CA LEU A 33 6.80 -8.54 5.95
C LEU A 33 7.74 -7.34 5.69
N LEU A 34 7.24 -6.12 5.95
CA LEU A 34 8.04 -4.91 5.78
C LEU A 34 9.29 -4.98 6.67
N ASP A 35 10.46 -4.76 6.06
CA ASP A 35 11.71 -4.54 6.78
C ASP A 35 11.95 -3.03 6.89
N LYS A 36 12.02 -2.51 8.12
CA LYS A 36 12.28 -1.10 8.37
C LYS A 36 13.55 -0.58 7.68
N ASN A 37 14.54 -1.43 7.45
CA ASN A 37 15.80 -1.04 6.82
C ASN A 37 15.66 -0.90 5.29
N ASN A 38 14.65 -1.53 4.71
CA ASN A 38 14.32 -1.51 3.28
C ASN A 38 13.09 -0.67 2.95
N SER A 39 12.48 -0.04 3.96
CA SER A 39 11.26 0.75 3.81
C SER A 39 11.51 2.25 3.86
N ALA A 40 10.67 3.02 3.17
CA ALA A 40 10.44 4.44 3.39
C ALA A 40 8.94 4.72 3.47
N LEU A 41 8.55 5.73 4.24
CA LEU A 41 7.19 6.26 4.29
C LEU A 41 7.05 7.42 3.31
N VAL A 42 6.03 7.39 2.47
CA VAL A 42 5.71 8.47 1.54
C VAL A 42 4.35 9.08 1.90
N VAL A 43 4.36 10.30 2.43
CA VAL A 43 3.14 11.03 2.84
C VAL A 43 2.69 11.94 1.69
N ILE A 44 1.60 11.58 1.03
CA ILE A 44 1.17 12.22 -0.21
C ILE A 44 -0.01 13.16 0.05
N ASP A 45 0.20 14.45 -0.20
CA ASP A 45 -0.84 15.45 -0.43
C ASP A 45 -1.93 15.52 0.65
N VAL A 46 -1.52 15.49 1.92
CA VAL A 46 -2.46 15.61 3.04
C VAL A 46 -2.75 17.09 3.31
N GLN A 47 -3.76 17.62 2.62
CA GLN A 47 -4.09 19.05 2.57
C GLN A 47 -5.59 19.30 2.85
N GLU A 48 -5.92 20.48 3.36
CA GLU A 48 -7.30 20.83 3.77
C GLU A 48 -8.29 20.80 2.58
N ASN A 49 -7.88 21.28 1.41
CA ASN A 49 -8.67 21.24 0.18
C ASN A 49 -9.00 19.80 -0.27
N PHE A 50 -8.20 18.80 0.10
CA PHE A 50 -8.50 17.39 -0.15
C PHE A 50 -9.32 16.77 0.98
N LEU A 51 -9.00 17.06 2.24
CA LEU A 51 -9.82 16.61 3.37
C LEU A 51 -11.26 17.12 3.29
N SER A 52 -11.45 18.35 2.80
CA SER A 52 -12.78 18.95 2.68
C SER A 52 -13.72 18.20 1.73
N LYS A 53 -13.18 17.32 0.87
CA LYS A 53 -13.93 16.44 -0.03
C LYS A 53 -14.44 15.16 0.66
N LEU A 54 -13.95 14.85 1.86
CA LEU A 54 -14.39 13.69 2.64
C LEU A 54 -15.57 14.04 3.56
N PRO A 55 -16.41 13.05 3.94
CA PRO A 55 -17.39 13.22 5.00
C PRO A 55 -16.74 13.72 6.29
N LEU A 56 -17.42 14.62 7.01
CA LEU A 56 -16.86 15.25 8.22
C LEU A 56 -16.40 14.23 9.26
N ALA A 57 -17.16 13.14 9.43
CA ALA A 57 -16.85 12.07 10.37
C ALA A 57 -15.56 11.28 10.04
N ASP A 58 -15.10 11.31 8.79
CA ASP A 58 -13.95 10.52 8.35
C ASP A 58 -12.63 11.30 8.40
N ARG A 59 -12.70 12.64 8.45
CA ARG A 59 -11.52 13.51 8.35
C ARG A 59 -10.58 13.28 9.52
N GLU A 60 -11.02 13.56 10.75
CA GLU A 60 -10.17 13.46 11.93
C GLU A 60 -9.59 12.05 12.12
N PRO A 61 -10.38 10.95 12.00
CA PRO A 61 -9.83 9.61 12.13
C PRO A 61 -8.78 9.27 11.06
N LEU A 62 -8.95 9.76 9.83
CA LEU A 62 -7.95 9.59 8.78
C LEU A 62 -6.65 10.30 9.14
N VAL A 63 -6.72 11.57 9.52
CA VAL A 63 -5.49 12.31 9.81
C VAL A 63 -4.80 11.80 11.08
N ALA A 64 -5.56 11.36 12.09
CA ALA A 64 -5.01 10.73 13.28
C ALA A 64 -4.23 9.45 12.96
N ARG A 65 -4.72 8.63 12.02
CA ARG A 65 -4.00 7.43 11.54
C ARG A 65 -2.72 7.81 10.79
N ILE A 66 -2.77 8.81 9.92
CA ILE A 66 -1.58 9.32 9.22
C ILE A 66 -0.53 9.81 10.22
N ALA A 67 -0.95 10.62 11.20
CA ALA A 67 -0.09 11.11 12.27
C ALA A 67 0.56 9.97 13.08
N TRP A 68 -0.22 8.93 13.39
CA TRP A 68 0.30 7.75 14.06
C TRP A 68 1.36 7.03 13.22
N ILE A 69 1.13 6.83 11.92
CA ILE A 69 2.11 6.21 11.00
C ILE A 69 3.40 7.04 10.89
N ILE A 70 3.30 8.37 10.80
CA ILE A 70 4.47 9.27 10.80
C ILE A 70 5.28 9.09 12.10
N ASN A 71 4.61 9.04 13.24
CA ASN A 71 5.29 8.84 14.53
C ASN A 71 5.94 7.44 14.63
N VAL A 72 5.30 6.40 14.11
CA VAL A 72 5.90 5.05 14.02
C VAL A 72 7.14 5.07 13.14
N ALA A 73 7.08 5.67 11.96
CA ALA A 73 8.23 5.79 11.05
C ALA A 73 9.40 6.52 11.74
N LYS A 74 9.13 7.61 12.47
CA LYS A 74 10.14 8.32 13.27
C LYS A 74 10.75 7.44 14.35
N ALA A 75 9.92 6.75 15.15
CA ALA A 75 10.38 5.88 16.22
C ALA A 75 11.29 4.74 15.69
N LEU A 76 10.97 4.23 14.50
CA LEU A 76 11.73 3.16 13.85
C LEU A 76 12.93 3.67 13.02
N ARG A 77 13.06 5.00 12.88
CA ARG A 77 14.05 5.69 12.01
C ARG A 77 13.91 5.30 10.54
N ILE A 78 12.68 5.14 10.08
CA ILE A 78 12.34 4.95 8.67
C ILE A 78 12.34 6.32 7.98
N PRO A 79 12.99 6.48 6.82
CA PRO A 79 12.96 7.75 6.07
C PRO A 79 11.53 8.15 5.69
N ILE A 80 11.25 9.46 5.71
CA ILE A 80 9.94 10.01 5.35
C ILE A 80 10.14 11.00 4.19
N LEU A 81 9.37 10.84 3.11
CA LEU A 81 9.22 11.82 2.05
C LEU A 81 7.79 12.35 2.07
N ALA A 82 7.60 13.66 2.07
CA ALA A 82 6.28 14.28 2.09
C ALA A 82 6.09 15.14 0.84
N THR A 83 4.87 15.12 0.28
CA THR A 83 4.47 15.99 -0.82
C THR A 83 3.21 16.77 -0.46
N ALA A 84 3.05 17.93 -1.10
CA ALA A 84 1.80 18.66 -1.16
C ALA A 84 1.60 19.14 -2.60
N GLU A 85 0.37 19.04 -3.09
CA GLU A 85 0.01 19.44 -4.44
C GLU A 85 -0.25 20.95 -4.51
N ASP A 86 0.30 21.58 -5.55
CA ASP A 86 0.10 23.00 -5.89
C ASP A 86 0.30 23.95 -4.69
N VAL A 87 1.44 23.78 -4.00
CA VAL A 87 1.83 24.60 -2.86
C VAL A 87 1.94 26.05 -3.32
N SER A 88 1.01 26.86 -2.85
CA SER A 88 0.83 28.26 -3.18
C SER A 88 0.10 28.94 -2.02
N HIS A 89 -0.01 30.28 -2.04
CA HIS A 89 -0.59 31.09 -0.96
C HIS A 89 -1.74 30.43 -0.16
N GLY A 90 -1.45 29.92 1.04
CA GLY A 90 -2.43 29.31 1.95
C GLY A 90 -2.74 27.82 1.71
N VAL A 91 -2.20 27.23 0.66
CA VAL A 91 -2.30 25.80 0.31
C VAL A 91 -0.95 25.13 0.61
N ASP A 92 -0.94 24.25 1.60
CA ASP A 92 0.23 23.48 2.03
C ASP A 92 -0.28 22.18 2.68
N MET A 93 0.65 21.27 2.99
CA MET A 93 0.37 20.15 3.88
C MET A 93 -0.22 20.67 5.20
N LEU A 94 -1.13 19.90 5.80
CA LEU A 94 -1.74 20.26 7.09
C LEU A 94 -0.66 20.64 8.12
N PRO A 95 -0.73 21.85 8.72
CA PRO A 95 0.35 22.38 9.56
C PRO A 95 0.76 21.46 10.71
N TRP A 96 -0.21 20.79 11.32
CA TRP A 96 0.04 19.91 12.46
C TRP A 96 0.66 18.57 12.06
N LEU A 97 0.39 18.05 10.84
CA LEU A 97 1.12 16.91 10.31
C LEU A 97 2.52 17.31 9.86
N LYS A 98 2.67 18.49 9.24
CA LYS A 98 3.96 19.05 8.85
C LYS A 98 4.88 19.21 10.06
N ALA A 99 4.34 19.63 11.21
CA ALA A 99 5.07 19.71 12.48
C ALA A 99 5.53 18.34 13.03
N LEU A 100 4.93 17.23 12.57
CA LEU A 100 5.40 15.89 12.94
C LEU A 100 6.61 15.43 12.12
N LEU A 101 6.87 16.00 10.94
CA LEU A 101 8.00 15.60 10.10
C LEU A 101 9.35 15.85 10.82
N PRO A 102 10.43 15.14 10.41
CA PRO A 102 11.77 15.46 10.88
C PRO A 102 12.11 16.94 10.67
N GLU A 103 12.88 17.52 11.58
CA GLU A 103 13.28 18.93 11.48
C GLU A 103 14.03 19.19 10.16
N GLY A 104 13.67 20.28 9.47
CA GLY A 104 14.25 20.64 8.18
C GLY A 104 13.81 19.76 7.00
N GLN A 105 12.91 18.79 7.20
CA GLN A 105 12.39 17.95 6.12
C GLN A 105 11.60 18.80 5.12
N THR A 106 11.99 18.73 3.85
CA THR A 106 11.27 19.35 2.74
C THR A 106 9.93 18.63 2.52
N VAL A 107 8.85 19.42 2.40
CA VAL A 107 7.60 18.99 1.76
C VAL A 107 7.70 19.42 0.30
N PHE A 108 7.73 18.45 -0.62
CA PHE A 108 7.89 18.74 -2.04
C PHE A 108 6.59 19.33 -2.61
N ASN A 109 6.72 20.44 -3.33
CA ASN A 109 5.61 21.00 -4.10
C ASN A 109 5.41 20.15 -5.36
N LYS A 110 4.29 19.45 -5.43
CA LYS A 110 3.95 18.55 -6.53
C LYS A 110 2.99 19.22 -7.50
N MET A 111 3.39 19.30 -8.76
CA MET A 111 2.64 19.93 -9.86
C MET A 111 2.02 18.92 -10.84
N VAL A 112 2.29 17.62 -10.65
CA VAL A 112 1.77 16.53 -11.48
C VAL A 112 1.21 15.41 -10.61
N PHE A 113 0.23 14.64 -11.09
CA PHE A 113 -0.41 13.62 -10.26
C PHE A 113 0.53 12.50 -9.82
N SER A 114 1.40 12.02 -10.71
CA SER A 114 2.34 10.94 -10.40
C SER A 114 3.60 11.49 -9.74
N LEU A 115 3.96 10.97 -8.56
CA LEU A 115 5.24 11.30 -7.89
C LEU A 115 6.43 11.07 -8.83
N TYR A 116 6.42 9.95 -9.56
CA TYR A 116 7.50 9.57 -10.48
C TYR A 116 7.54 10.42 -11.75
N GLY A 117 6.45 11.16 -12.02
CA GLY A 117 6.35 12.11 -13.12
C GLY A 117 7.06 13.43 -12.86
N GLN A 118 7.43 13.73 -11.60
CA GLN A 118 8.16 14.95 -11.25
C GLN A 118 9.65 14.63 -10.99
N PRO A 119 10.60 15.26 -11.71
CA PRO A 119 12.01 14.90 -11.60
C PRO A 119 12.60 15.01 -10.19
N ASP A 120 12.37 16.11 -9.48
CA ASP A 120 12.90 16.33 -8.13
C ASP A 120 12.37 15.32 -7.09
N ILE A 121 11.07 14.99 -7.16
CA ILE A 121 10.45 13.98 -6.29
C ILE A 121 10.97 12.59 -6.65
N ARG A 122 11.08 12.26 -7.94
CA ARG A 122 11.64 10.98 -8.39
C ARG A 122 13.08 10.80 -7.93
N ASP A 123 13.90 11.83 -8.07
CA ASP A 123 15.30 11.79 -7.68
C ASP A 123 15.43 11.66 -6.15
N ALA A 124 14.57 12.34 -5.38
CA ALA A 124 14.47 12.18 -3.94
C ALA A 124 14.06 10.75 -3.54
N LEU A 125 13.06 10.16 -4.19
CA LEU A 125 12.64 8.77 -3.97
C LEU A 125 13.77 7.78 -4.27
N ALA A 126 14.51 7.98 -5.38
CA ALA A 126 15.65 7.14 -5.75
C ALA A 126 16.78 7.25 -4.70
N ALA A 127 17.04 8.45 -4.18
CA ALA A 127 18.06 8.70 -3.17
C ALA A 127 17.78 8.00 -1.82
N LEU A 128 16.51 7.71 -1.50
CA LEU A 128 16.16 6.91 -0.31
C LEU A 128 16.74 5.49 -0.38
N ASN A 129 16.93 4.97 -1.61
CA ASN A 129 17.43 3.62 -1.89
C ASN A 129 16.68 2.55 -1.07
N LYS A 130 15.34 2.65 -1.07
CA LYS A 130 14.43 1.74 -0.38
C LYS A 130 13.64 0.93 -1.39
N LYS A 131 13.43 -0.33 -1.07
CA LYS A 131 12.67 -1.26 -1.89
C LYS A 131 11.17 -1.08 -1.67
N ASP A 132 10.78 -0.92 -0.42
CA ASP A 132 9.40 -0.86 -0.01
C ASP A 132 9.02 0.61 0.25
N LEU A 133 8.11 1.15 -0.57
CA LEU A 133 7.54 2.48 -0.38
C LEU A 133 6.14 2.31 0.18
N VAL A 134 5.93 2.78 1.40
CA VAL A 134 4.67 2.66 2.17
C VAL A 134 3.91 3.97 2.12
#